data_AF-A0A392QLG9-F1
#
_entry.id   AF-A0A392QLG9-F1
#
_cell.length_a   1.000
_cell.length_b   1.000
_cell.length_c   1.000
_cell.angle_alpha   90.00
_cell.angle_beta   90.00
_cell.angle_gamma   90.00
#
_symmetry.space_group_name_H-M   'P 1'
#
loop_
_entity.id
_entity.type
_entity.pdbx_description
1 polymer ?
#
loop_
_entity_poly.entity_id
_entity_poly.type
_entity_poly.pdbx_seq_one_letter_code
_entity_poly.pdbx_strand_id
1 'polypeptide(L)' 'MIEYDTLMEDDKGTKPLKEALKRHQLRPILPTETNREFKFGDEVDAYHNDGWWEGYITEELKDGRFAVYFRVS' A
#
# COMPACT_ATOMS: atom_id res chain seq x y z
N MET A 1 11.85 -1.36 -17.49
CA MET A 1 10.47 -1.82 -17.68
C MET A 1 10.15 -2.76 -16.55
N ILE A 2 8.96 -2.64 -15.96
CA ILE A 2 8.47 -3.50 -14.89
C ILE A 2 7.08 -4.04 -15.27
N GLU A 3 6.68 -5.12 -14.63
CA GLU A 3 5.34 -5.70 -14.68
C GLU A 3 4.77 -5.61 -13.26
N TYR A 4 3.55 -5.12 -13.12
CA TYR A 4 2.89 -4.99 -11.81
C TYR A 4 2.29 -6.33 -11.38
N ASP A 5 2.37 -6.65 -10.08
CA ASP A 5 1.80 -7.89 -9.55
C ASP A 5 0.27 -7.84 -9.44
N THR A 6 -0.30 -6.65 -9.22
CA THR A 6 -1.71 -6.46 -8.83
C THR A 6 -2.49 -5.53 -9.75
N LEU A 7 -1.80 -4.70 -10.56
CA LEU A 7 -2.45 -3.83 -11.55
C LEU A 7 -2.54 -4.51 -12.92
N MET A 8 -3.68 -4.33 -13.57
CA MET A 8 -4.03 -4.99 -14.84
C MET A 8 -4.21 -3.95 -15.95
N GLU A 9 -3.87 -4.31 -17.20
CA GLU A 9 -4.10 -3.45 -18.39
C GLU A 9 -5.57 -3.40 -18.81
N ASP A 10 -6.34 -4.40 -18.40
CA ASP A 10 -7.73 -4.60 -18.81
C ASP A 10 -8.64 -4.90 -17.62
N ASP A 11 -9.92 -4.52 -17.76
CA ASP A 11 -10.95 -4.73 -16.74
C ASP A 11 -11.27 -6.22 -16.50
N LYS A 12 -10.81 -7.11 -17.38
CA LYS A 12 -11.01 -8.57 -17.23
C LYS A 12 -9.93 -9.19 -16.34
N GLY A 13 -8.89 -8.44 -15.97
CA GLY A 13 -7.76 -8.89 -15.17
C GLY A 13 -6.91 -9.96 -15.86
N THR A 14 -6.91 -10.02 -17.19
CA THR A 14 -6.22 -11.11 -17.92
C THR A 14 -4.77 -10.82 -18.20
N LYS A 15 -4.38 -9.55 -18.18
CA LYS A 15 -3.03 -9.11 -18.50
C LYS A 15 -2.51 -8.11 -17.46
N PRO A 16 -1.41 -8.43 -16.76
CA PRO A 16 -0.74 -7.49 -15.86
C PRO A 16 -0.23 -6.25 -16.59
N LEU A 17 -0.31 -5.10 -15.92
CA LEU A 17 0.18 -3.81 -16.43
C LEU A 17 1.70 -3.80 -16.54
N LYS A 18 2.22 -3.25 -17.66
CA LYS A 18 3.66 -3.02 -17.88
C LYS A 18 3.96 -1.56 -18.11
N GLU A 19 4.98 -1.06 -17.40
CA GLU A 19 5.38 0.35 -17.52
C GLU A 19 6.90 0.55 -17.60
N ALA A 20 7.28 1.65 -18.26
CA ALA A 20 8.65 2.14 -18.30
C ALA A 20 8.84 3.24 -17.24
N LEU A 21 9.33 2.86 -16.07
CA LEU A 21 9.60 3.79 -14.96
C LEU A 21 11.07 4.22 -14.91
N LYS A 22 11.30 5.39 -14.28
CA LYS A 22 12.65 5.88 -13.93
C LYS A 22 13.13 5.22 -12.64
N ARG A 23 14.44 5.11 -12.46
CA ARG A 23 15.03 4.46 -11.26
C ARG A 23 14.56 5.06 -9.93
N HIS A 24 14.33 6.36 -9.86
CA HIS A 24 13.90 7.04 -8.64
C HIS A 24 12.43 6.74 -8.25
N GLN A 25 11.66 6.06 -9.11
CA GLN A 25 10.29 5.63 -8.83
C GLN A 25 10.24 4.20 -8.27
N LEU A 26 11.40 3.54 -8.14
CA LEU A 26 11.51 2.16 -7.70
C LEU A 26 12.20 2.11 -6.33
N ARG A 27 11.77 1.18 -5.48
CA ARG A 27 12.43 0.82 -4.23
C ARG A 27 12.51 -0.71 -4.09
N PRO A 28 13.50 -1.25 -3.37
CA PRO A 28 13.47 -2.65 -2.94
C PRO A 28 12.23 -2.95 -2.10
N ILE A 29 11.82 -4.22 -2.05
CA ILE A 29 10.80 -4.69 -1.10
C ILE A 29 11.32 -4.44 0.32
N LEU A 30 10.47 -3.85 1.17
CA LEU A 30 10.82 -3.61 2.57
C LEU A 30 10.95 -4.95 3.32
N PRO A 31 11.90 -5.06 4.27
CA PRO A 31 11.96 -6.24 5.12
C PRO A 31 10.67 -6.38 5.92
N THR A 32 10.27 -7.61 6.21
CA THR A 32 9.09 -7.88 7.04
C THR A 32 9.32 -7.35 8.45
N GLU A 33 8.45 -6.45 8.90
CA GLU A 33 8.44 -6.00 10.29
C GLU A 33 7.88 -7.10 11.18
N THR A 34 8.66 -7.51 12.19
CA THR A 34 8.22 -8.46 13.21
C THR A 34 7.91 -7.70 14.50
N ASN A 35 6.79 -8.03 15.15
CA ASN A 35 6.34 -7.42 16.42
C ASN A 35 6.01 -5.92 16.36
N ARG A 36 5.53 -5.41 15.23
CA ARG A 36 5.01 -4.04 15.16
C ARG A 36 3.65 -3.96 15.87
N GLU A 37 3.56 -3.09 16.87
CA GLU A 37 2.30 -2.66 17.45
C GLU A 37 1.89 -1.31 16.83
N PHE A 38 0.65 -1.22 16.37
CA PHE A 38 0.07 -0.01 15.80
C PHE A 38 -0.79 0.72 16.82
N LYS A 39 -0.79 2.05 16.77
CA LYS A 39 -1.54 2.91 17.68
C LYS A 39 -2.06 4.15 16.98
N PHE A 40 -3.00 4.84 17.61
CA PHE A 40 -3.50 6.14 17.16
C PHE A 40 -2.36 7.12 16.85
N GLY A 41 -2.43 7.75 15.69
CA GLY A 41 -1.47 8.74 15.20
C GLY A 41 -0.25 8.16 14.49
N ASP A 42 -0.05 6.84 14.47
CA ASP A 42 1.01 6.23 13.67
C ASP A 42 0.75 6.45 12.17
N GLU A 43 1.82 6.79 11.45
CA GLU A 43 1.86 6.77 9.98
C GLU A 43 2.04 5.32 9.53
N VAL A 44 1.22 4.91 8.55
CA VAL A 44 1.17 3.53 8.06
C VAL A 44 0.96 3.51 6.56
N ASP A 45 1.43 2.43 5.94
CA ASP A 45 1.00 2.03 4.62
C ASP A 45 -0.21 1.08 4.77
N ALA A 46 -1.36 1.43 4.20
CA ALA A 46 -2.54 0.58 4.18
C ALA A 46 -2.74 -0.04 2.77
N TYR A 47 -2.93 -1.35 2.70
CA TYR A 47 -3.20 -2.02 1.42
C TYR A 47 -4.66 -1.80 1.00
N HIS A 48 -4.88 -1.04 -0.07
CA HIS A 48 -6.19 -0.67 -0.59
C HIS A 48 -6.13 -0.49 -2.12
N ASN A 49 -7.15 -0.95 -2.85
CA ASN A 49 -7.21 -0.87 -4.32
C ASN A 49 -5.89 -1.28 -4.99
N ASP A 50 -5.43 -2.49 -4.71
CA ASP A 50 -4.28 -3.12 -5.36
C ASP A 50 -2.92 -2.45 -5.11
N GLY A 51 -2.82 -1.57 -4.11
CA GLY A 51 -1.59 -0.90 -3.74
C GLY A 51 -1.50 -0.54 -2.26
N TRP A 52 -0.31 -0.10 -1.85
CA TRP A 52 -0.04 0.43 -0.51
C TRP A 52 -0.17 1.96 -0.52
N TRP A 53 -1.00 2.49 0.36
CA TRP A 53 -1.30 3.93 0.46
C TRP A 53 -0.88 4.47 1.82
N GLU A 54 -0.13 5.57 1.80
CA GLU A 54 0.28 6.31 3.00
C GLU A 54 -0.95 6.93 3.69
N GLY A 55 -1.06 6.73 5.00
CA GLY A 55 -2.14 7.28 5.82
C GLY A 55 -1.80 7.30 7.31
N TYR A 56 -2.75 7.77 8.11
CA TYR A 56 -2.61 7.88 9.57
C TYR A 56 -3.72 7.12 10.29
N ILE A 57 -3.37 6.41 11.36
CA ILE A 57 -4.38 5.78 12.22
C ILE A 57 -5.13 6.87 12.99
N THR A 58 -6.45 6.93 12.82
CA THR A 58 -7.33 7.88 13.51
C THR A 58 -8.27 7.23 14.52
N GLU A 59 -8.33 5.91 14.57
CA GLU A 59 -9.10 5.18 15.57
C GLU A 59 -8.54 3.77 15.77
N GLU A 60 -8.43 3.35 17.02
CA GLU A 60 -8.13 1.96 17.41
C GLU A 60 -9.45 1.23 17.68
N LEU A 61 -9.74 0.21 16.89
CA LEU A 61 -10.96 -0.58 16.98
C LEU A 61 -10.69 -1.90 17.71
N LYS A 62 -11.76 -2.65 17.99
CA LYS A 62 -11.64 -4.01 18.54
C LYS A 62 -11.03 -4.97 17.53
N ASP A 63 -10.40 -6.02 18.07
CA ASP A 63 -9.85 -7.16 17.32
C ASP A 63 -8.66 -6.80 16.39
N GLY A 64 -7.82 -5.84 16.82
CA GLY A 64 -6.62 -5.44 16.08
C GLY A 64 -6.92 -4.71 14.77
N ARG A 65 -8.09 -4.05 14.69
CA ARG A 65 -8.50 -3.25 13.54
C ARG A 65 -8.29 -1.76 13.81
N PHE A 66 -8.10 -1.00 12.76
CA PHE A 66 -7.82 0.43 12.83
C PHE A 66 -8.60 1.19 11.75
N ALA A 67 -9.04 2.40 12.04
CA ALA A 67 -9.48 3.35 11.02
C ALA A 67 -8.28 4.16 10.54
N VAL A 68 -8.11 4.28 9.23
CA VAL A 68 -6.99 5.01 8.60
C VAL A 68 -7.54 6.18 7.80
N TYR A 69 -6.98 7.36 8.04
CA TYR A 69 -7.24 8.56 7.26
C TYR A 69 -6.17 8.74 6.18
N PHE A 70 -6.60 8.86 4.93
CA PHE A 70 -5.76 9.20 3.80
C PHE A 70 -5.84 10.70 3.55
N ARG A 71 -4.71 11.38 3.66
CA ARG A 71 -4.66 12.81 3.37
C ARG A 71 -4.77 13.03 1.87
N VAL A 72 -5.71 13.87 1.45
CA VAL A 72 -5.71 14.39 0.08
C VAL A 72 -4.56 15.39 -0.03
N SER A 73 -3.64 15.13 -0.95
CA SER A 73 -2.55 16.05 -1.29
C SER A 73 -2.96 17.02 -2.39
#